data_AF-A0A957R133-F1
#
_entry.id   AF-A0A957R133-F1
#
_cell.length_a   1.000
_cell.length_b   1.000
_cell.length_c   1.000
_cell.angle_alpha   90.00
_cell.angle_beta   90.00
_cell.angle_gamma   90.00
#
_symmetry.space_group_name_H-M   'P 1'
#
loop_
_entity.id
_entity.type
_entity.pdbx_description
1 polymer ?
#
loop_
_entity_poly.entity_id
_entity_poly.type
_entity_poly.pdbx_seq_one_letter_code
_entity_poly.pdbx_strand_id
1 'polypeptide(L)'
;MIRFRQLAIAVLLGLMALTLSFSHQRQILATTAGPSGHIPSVSLQQPGEIGFLTAPAAAEPLTIVVDLLQARASDLTLTQADVAAGSFVVSDLYMSEHTGVTHVYLQQTHAGIRVYNAYVNANVMPDGRVVNLISRFVPDLAGAVNTTEAALTPVEAVAVAAAELGLGLPEALNMIAAEADAGSYLFAGTGVSLEDIPVQLIYQPISTTEVRLAWDVEIYELGGENYWSMRFDALTGELLSQYNYVVHDDWGTAAGQLASEAPAGFAPEGIVGADNSYSVFPIGVESPNHGAISIEIEPWDLTASPFGWHDTNGAAGAEFTITQGNNVLADTDLDANNIPDGNSPDGSASLTFQFPFNDDNDPSTYRDFAITNLFYWNNIIHDVAYHYGFDEVAGNFQENNYGNGGVGGDSVNADAQDGSGTNNANFGTPPDGGNPRMQMFVWIYPYSQIVTVNSGALAGDYFAKPANNGGTANGITADVELVVDTTAPTGDGCETITNNLTGKIALINWVRGACNSSVFTANAFNAGASAVIIIDDNETLSTTFGGSNNIPSVSIAFSVG
;
A
#
# COMPACT_ATOMS: atom_id res chain seq x y z
N MET A 1 -14.33 -22.87 -5.45
CA MET A 1 -13.50 -23.36 -4.32
C MET A 1 -12.08 -22.80 -4.41
N ILE A 2 -11.97 -21.48 -4.57
CA ILE A 2 -10.75 -20.66 -4.46
C ILE A 2 -11.27 -19.47 -3.66
N ARG A 3 -11.43 -19.66 -2.35
CA ARG A 3 -12.15 -18.71 -1.49
C ARG A 3 -11.14 -18.08 -0.53
N PHE A 4 -10.87 -16.80 -0.80
CA PHE A 4 -10.55 -15.74 0.17
C PHE A 4 -9.53 -16.09 1.26
N ARG A 5 -8.25 -15.86 0.97
CA ARG A 5 -7.15 -15.95 1.93
C ARG A 5 -6.65 -14.61 2.49
N GLN A 6 -7.21 -13.44 2.16
CA GLN A 6 -6.36 -12.23 2.20
C GLN A 6 -6.84 -10.99 2.94
N LEU A 7 -7.81 -11.08 3.86
CA LEU A 7 -8.06 -9.91 4.73
C LEU A 7 -6.95 -9.72 5.77
N ALA A 8 -6.31 -10.79 6.26
CA ALA A 8 -5.20 -10.71 7.22
C ALA A 8 -3.81 -10.53 6.60
N ILE A 9 -3.65 -10.74 5.28
CA ILE A 9 -2.32 -10.76 4.62
C ILE A 9 -1.87 -9.36 4.15
N ALA A 10 -2.80 -8.47 3.77
CA ALA A 10 -2.44 -7.09 3.38
C ALA A 10 -1.87 -6.26 4.54
N VAL A 11 -2.37 -6.48 5.76
CA VAL A 11 -1.82 -5.82 6.96
C VAL A 11 -0.48 -6.46 7.37
N LEU A 12 -0.25 -7.72 7.00
CA LEU A 12 1.06 -8.38 7.07
C LEU A 12 2.03 -7.91 5.98
N LEU A 13 1.57 -7.35 4.84
CA LEU A 13 2.43 -6.78 3.79
C LEU A 13 3.16 -5.52 4.27
N GLY A 14 2.55 -4.69 5.13
CA GLY A 14 3.25 -3.58 5.80
C GLY A 14 4.37 -4.07 6.74
N LEU A 15 4.10 -5.08 7.57
CA LEU A 15 5.10 -5.76 8.40
C LEU A 15 6.17 -6.51 7.59
N MET A 16 5.80 -7.05 6.42
CA MET A 16 6.71 -7.74 5.51
C MET A 16 7.56 -6.76 4.70
N ALA A 17 7.08 -5.56 4.37
CA ALA A 17 7.90 -4.50 3.77
C ALA A 17 9.04 -4.08 4.71
N LEU A 18 8.79 -4.02 6.03
CA LEU A 18 9.84 -3.80 7.04
C LEU A 18 10.80 -5.01 7.23
N THR A 19 10.34 -6.24 7.04
CA THR A 19 11.17 -7.45 7.29
C THR A 19 11.81 -8.09 6.05
N LEU A 20 11.35 -7.79 4.82
CA LEU A 20 11.85 -8.41 3.58
C LEU A 20 13.00 -7.66 2.90
N SER A 21 13.41 -6.49 3.40
CA SER A 21 14.66 -5.86 2.94
C SER A 21 15.94 -6.59 3.38
N PHE A 22 15.83 -7.72 4.10
CA PHE A 22 17.00 -8.39 4.70
C PHE A 22 17.22 -9.88 4.42
N SER A 23 16.37 -10.60 3.67
CA SER A 23 16.46 -12.07 3.66
C SER A 23 16.77 -12.78 2.33
N HIS A 24 17.06 -12.12 1.22
CA HIS A 24 17.49 -12.81 -0.02
C HIS A 24 18.69 -12.16 -0.74
N GLN A 25 19.85 -12.16 -0.08
CA GLN A 25 21.13 -12.20 -0.81
C GLN A 25 21.92 -13.44 -0.39
N ARG A 26 21.78 -14.50 -1.18
CA ARG A 26 22.78 -15.57 -1.21
C ARG A 26 24.13 -14.91 -1.53
N GLN A 27 25.08 -15.07 -0.62
CA GLN A 27 26.49 -14.73 -0.84
C GLN A 27 26.98 -15.43 -2.11
N ILE A 28 27.12 -14.66 -3.18
CA ILE A 28 28.06 -14.93 -4.24
C ILE A 28 29.06 -13.78 -4.12
N LEU A 29 30.36 -14.11 -3.98
CA LEU A 29 31.43 -13.14 -4.19
C LEU A 29 31.30 -12.58 -5.61
N ALA A 30 30.57 -11.49 -5.75
CA ALA A 30 30.39 -10.77 -7.00
C ALA A 30 31.13 -9.44 -6.86
N THR A 31 32.23 -9.31 -7.60
CA THR A 31 33.01 -8.08 -7.77
C THR A 31 32.31 -7.06 -8.68
N THR A 32 30.99 -7.13 -8.81
CA THR A 32 30.19 -6.26 -9.69
C THR A 32 28.86 -5.95 -9.02
N ALA A 33 28.56 -4.66 -8.88
CA ALA A 33 27.28 -4.15 -8.40
C ALA A 33 26.13 -4.73 -9.24
N GLY A 34 25.07 -5.18 -8.58
CA GLY A 34 23.83 -5.60 -9.24
C GLY A 34 23.08 -4.41 -9.84
N PRO A 35 21.99 -4.65 -10.61
CA PRO A 35 21.25 -3.64 -11.36
C PRO A 35 20.60 -2.52 -10.53
N SER A 36 20.71 -2.58 -9.20
CA SER A 36 20.17 -1.58 -8.26
C SER A 36 21.22 -0.62 -7.68
N GLY A 37 22.49 -0.67 -8.10
CA GLY A 37 23.51 0.30 -7.64
C GLY A 37 23.89 0.19 -6.16
N HIS A 38 23.59 -0.93 -5.51
CA HIS A 38 23.90 -1.13 -4.08
C HIS A 38 25.33 -1.64 -3.89
N ILE A 39 26.05 -1.07 -2.91
CA ILE A 39 27.33 -1.63 -2.45
C ILE A 39 27.07 -2.93 -1.67
N PRO A 40 27.77 -4.04 -2.01
CA PRO A 40 27.66 -5.28 -1.25
C PRO A 40 28.03 -5.06 0.22
N SER A 41 27.22 -5.60 1.13
CA SER A 41 27.54 -5.54 2.56
C SER A 41 28.66 -6.50 2.92
N VAL A 42 29.56 -6.06 3.82
CA VAL A 42 30.59 -6.87 4.46
C VAL A 42 30.26 -7.01 5.94
N SER A 43 30.25 -8.25 6.46
CA SER A 43 29.95 -8.55 7.87
C SER A 43 31.21 -8.97 8.61
N LEU A 44 31.39 -8.47 9.84
CA LEU A 44 32.42 -8.99 10.75
C LEU A 44 32.06 -10.37 11.31
N GLN A 45 30.77 -10.69 11.42
CA GLN A 45 30.30 -11.99 11.87
C GLN A 45 30.09 -12.93 10.67
N GLN A 46 30.71 -14.10 10.69
CA GLN A 46 30.57 -15.08 9.61
C GLN A 46 29.26 -15.88 9.75
N PRO A 47 28.62 -16.29 8.63
CA PRO A 47 27.45 -17.13 8.68
C PRO A 47 27.69 -18.44 9.47
N GLY A 48 26.87 -18.69 10.49
CA GLY A 48 26.97 -19.89 11.34
C GLY A 48 27.94 -19.76 12.53
N GLU A 49 28.60 -18.63 12.70
CA GLU A 49 29.43 -18.35 13.87
C GLU A 49 28.56 -17.91 15.05
N ILE A 50 28.45 -18.77 16.07
CA ILE A 50 27.73 -18.46 17.30
C ILE A 50 28.72 -17.82 18.29
N GLY A 51 28.61 -16.51 18.49
CA GLY A 51 29.48 -15.78 19.41
C GLY A 51 29.27 -14.27 19.36
N PHE A 52 30.02 -13.55 20.19
CA PHE A 52 30.08 -12.09 20.19
C PHE A 52 31.40 -11.63 19.57
N LEU A 53 31.37 -10.50 18.86
CA LEU A 53 32.56 -9.88 18.26
C LEU A 53 33.47 -9.24 19.31
N THR A 54 32.94 -8.94 20.50
CA THR A 54 33.68 -8.30 21.61
C THR A 54 33.45 -9.02 22.94
N ALA A 55 34.36 -8.81 23.88
CA ALA A 55 34.13 -9.12 25.30
C ALA A 55 33.16 -8.08 25.92
N PRO A 56 32.55 -8.39 27.09
CA PRO A 56 31.74 -7.41 27.82
C PRO A 56 32.49 -6.10 28.08
N ALA A 57 31.78 -4.99 27.95
CA ALA A 57 32.31 -3.65 28.09
C ALA A 57 31.31 -2.74 28.80
N ALA A 58 31.80 -1.80 29.59
CA ALA A 58 30.97 -0.84 30.33
C ALA A 58 30.89 0.54 29.68
N ALA A 59 31.44 0.69 28.47
CA ALA A 59 31.38 1.93 27.70
C ALA A 59 30.02 2.06 27.00
N GLU A 60 29.68 3.27 26.56
CA GLU A 60 28.45 3.51 25.79
C GLU A 60 28.44 2.69 24.49
N PRO A 61 27.28 2.14 24.06
CA PRO A 61 27.17 1.31 22.85
C PRO A 61 27.77 1.96 21.60
N LEU A 62 27.52 3.26 21.40
CA LEU A 62 28.09 4.00 20.27
C LEU A 62 29.64 3.99 20.30
N THR A 63 30.25 4.20 21.47
CA THR A 63 31.70 4.16 21.63
C THR A 63 32.23 2.76 21.33
N ILE A 64 31.58 1.72 21.83
CA ILE A 64 31.97 0.32 21.57
C ILE A 64 31.95 0.02 20.06
N VAL A 65 30.90 0.46 19.36
CA VAL A 65 30.75 0.23 17.92
C VAL A 65 31.78 1.01 17.11
N VAL A 66 32.01 2.28 17.43
CA VAL A 66 33.02 3.12 16.74
C VAL A 66 34.44 2.57 16.96
N ASP A 67 34.78 2.17 18.19
CA ASP A 67 36.08 1.57 18.50
C ASP A 67 36.27 0.25 17.75
N LEU A 68 35.24 -0.61 17.70
CA LEU A 68 35.28 -1.86 16.95
C LEU A 68 35.42 -1.62 15.44
N LEU A 69 34.66 -0.68 14.88
CA LEU A 69 34.71 -0.28 13.48
C LEU A 69 36.11 0.19 13.10
N GLN A 70 36.73 1.05 13.91
CA GLN A 70 38.09 1.55 13.70
C GLN A 70 39.16 0.47 13.86
N ALA A 71 38.99 -0.44 14.82
CA ALA A 71 39.94 -1.52 15.06
C ALA A 71 39.89 -2.60 13.96
N ARG A 72 38.73 -2.77 13.30
CA ARG A 72 38.47 -3.85 12.33
C ARG A 72 38.18 -3.33 10.91
N ALA A 73 38.50 -2.08 10.62
CA ALA A 73 38.22 -1.43 9.33
C ALA A 73 38.76 -2.22 8.13
N SER A 74 39.98 -2.76 8.23
CA SER A 74 40.60 -3.57 7.17
C SER A 74 39.82 -4.83 6.83
N ASP A 75 39.15 -5.42 7.82
CA ASP A 75 38.37 -6.65 7.65
C ASP A 75 37.04 -6.37 6.96
N LEU A 76 36.62 -5.09 6.98
CA LEU A 76 35.49 -4.54 6.24
C LEU A 76 35.91 -3.92 4.91
N THR A 77 37.18 -4.10 4.49
CA THR A 77 37.77 -3.49 3.28
C THR A 77 37.84 -1.95 3.29
N LEU A 78 37.69 -1.33 4.47
CA LEU A 78 37.71 0.12 4.65
C LEU A 78 39.12 0.63 4.98
N THR A 79 39.38 1.88 4.62
CA THR A 79 40.58 2.62 5.06
C THR A 79 40.35 3.27 6.42
N GLN A 80 41.42 3.67 7.11
CA GLN A 80 41.28 4.43 8.36
C GLN A 80 40.65 5.82 8.15
N ALA A 81 40.68 6.37 6.93
CA ALA A 81 40.01 7.63 6.62
C ALA A 81 38.49 7.44 6.55
N ASP A 82 38.00 6.28 6.10
CA ASP A 82 36.57 5.98 5.96
C ASP A 82 35.86 5.85 7.32
N VAL A 83 36.61 5.58 8.39
CA VAL A 83 36.12 5.37 9.77
C VAL A 83 36.66 6.41 10.76
N ALA A 84 37.26 7.48 10.24
CA ALA A 84 37.76 8.57 11.06
C ALA A 84 36.59 9.41 11.64
N ALA A 85 36.86 10.18 12.70
CA ALA A 85 35.87 11.13 13.19
C ALA A 85 35.47 12.11 12.07
N GLY A 86 34.16 12.23 11.81
CA GLY A 86 33.61 13.10 10.77
C GLY A 86 33.47 12.47 9.39
N SER A 87 33.83 11.19 9.19
CA SER A 87 33.54 10.44 7.95
C SER A 87 32.17 9.77 7.95
N PHE A 88 31.42 9.90 9.05
CA PHE A 88 30.07 9.39 9.20
C PHE A 88 29.32 10.21 10.25
N VAL A 89 27.99 10.09 10.23
CA VAL A 89 27.07 10.59 11.25
C VAL A 89 26.32 9.41 11.88
N VAL A 90 25.83 9.57 13.10
CA VAL A 90 24.87 8.63 13.67
C VAL A 90 23.55 8.89 12.97
N SER A 91 23.09 7.93 12.16
CA SER A 91 21.78 8.03 11.52
C SER A 91 20.68 7.61 12.48
N ASP A 92 20.96 6.60 13.31
CA ASP A 92 20.02 6.11 14.31
C ASP A 92 20.74 5.40 15.48
N LEU A 93 20.16 5.50 16.68
CA LEU A 93 20.66 4.93 17.91
C LEU A 93 19.50 4.74 18.90
N TYR A 94 19.02 3.51 19.03
CA TYR A 94 17.92 3.18 19.93
C TYR A 94 18.11 1.82 20.59
N MET A 95 17.35 1.57 21.66
CA MET A 95 17.36 0.31 22.39
C MET A 95 15.99 -0.35 22.31
N SER A 96 15.94 -1.59 21.86
CA SER A 96 14.75 -2.43 21.97
C SER A 96 14.48 -2.74 23.44
N GLU A 97 13.43 -2.16 24.04
CA GLU A 97 13.18 -2.31 25.48
C GLU A 97 13.04 -3.77 25.94
N HIS A 98 12.33 -4.59 25.15
CA HIS A 98 12.02 -5.97 25.52
C HIS A 98 13.24 -6.90 25.56
N THR A 99 14.34 -6.56 24.87
CA THR A 99 15.61 -7.33 24.92
C THR A 99 16.77 -6.58 25.59
N GLY A 100 16.69 -5.26 25.67
CA GLY A 100 17.78 -4.37 26.05
C GLY A 100 18.92 -4.29 25.01
N VAL A 101 18.73 -4.83 23.80
CA VAL A 101 19.72 -4.69 22.71
C VAL A 101 19.68 -3.26 22.19
N THR A 102 20.85 -2.62 22.11
CA THR A 102 21.02 -1.32 21.47
C THR A 102 21.44 -1.49 20.01
N HIS A 103 20.70 -0.86 19.11
CA HIS A 103 20.97 -0.81 17.69
C HIS A 103 21.71 0.50 17.38
N VAL A 104 22.83 0.39 16.67
CA VAL A 104 23.65 1.55 16.27
C VAL A 104 23.74 1.58 14.75
N TYR A 105 23.28 2.68 14.15
CA TYR A 105 23.38 2.94 12.73
C TYR A 105 24.25 4.17 12.48
N LEU A 106 25.30 4.00 11.70
CA LEU A 106 26.19 5.06 11.25
C LEU A 106 26.04 5.19 9.74
N GLN A 107 25.84 6.41 9.24
CA GLN A 107 25.78 6.68 7.81
C GLN A 107 27.04 7.40 7.35
N GLN A 108 27.67 6.88 6.31
CA GLN A 108 28.88 7.48 5.76
C GLN A 108 28.59 8.87 5.18
N THR A 109 29.54 9.79 5.35
CA THR A 109 29.46 11.16 4.83
C THR A 109 30.76 11.58 4.18
N HIS A 110 30.66 12.42 3.15
CA HIS A 110 31.80 13.11 2.58
C HIS A 110 31.48 14.60 2.45
N ALA A 111 32.37 15.47 2.95
CA ALA A 111 32.16 16.92 2.97
C ALA A 111 30.81 17.36 3.58
N GLY A 112 30.30 16.61 4.58
CA GLY A 112 29.01 16.87 5.22
C GLY A 112 27.79 16.32 4.46
N ILE A 113 27.96 15.77 3.26
CA ILE A 113 26.90 15.20 2.44
C ILE A 113 26.82 13.69 2.72
N ARG A 114 25.60 13.19 2.93
CA ARG A 114 25.32 11.78 3.21
C ARG A 114 25.52 10.92 1.97
N VAL A 115 26.06 9.72 2.16
CA VAL A 115 26.13 8.69 1.12
C VAL A 115 24.92 7.78 1.26
N TYR A 116 24.13 7.67 0.19
CA TYR A 116 22.92 6.88 0.14
C TYR A 116 23.24 5.38 0.33
N ASN A 117 22.48 4.73 1.21
CA ASN A 117 22.61 3.31 1.57
C ASN A 117 24.00 2.82 2.02
N ALA A 118 24.92 3.74 2.34
CA ALA A 118 26.22 3.43 2.91
C ALA A 118 26.18 3.50 4.44
N TYR A 119 25.59 2.47 5.04
CA TYR A 119 25.43 2.35 6.48
C TYR A 119 26.39 1.33 7.11
N VAL A 120 26.78 1.58 8.36
CA VAL A 120 27.22 0.54 9.30
C VAL A 120 26.07 0.34 10.28
N ASN A 121 25.65 -0.91 10.46
CA ASN A 121 24.68 -1.29 11.48
C ASN A 121 25.30 -2.32 12.44
N ALA A 122 25.13 -2.09 13.74
CA ALA A 122 25.66 -2.96 14.78
C ALA A 122 24.64 -3.15 15.91
N ASN A 123 24.67 -4.33 16.52
CA ASN A 123 23.77 -4.71 17.60
C ASN A 123 24.58 -5.00 18.87
N VAL A 124 24.31 -4.27 19.96
CA VAL A 124 25.06 -4.31 21.21
C VAL A 124 24.16 -4.81 22.33
N MET A 125 24.60 -5.87 23.03
CA MET A 125 23.89 -6.42 24.19
C MET A 125 23.94 -5.47 25.40
N PRO A 126 23.05 -5.62 26.39
CA PRO A 126 23.06 -4.83 27.62
C PRO A 126 24.39 -4.83 28.40
N ASP A 127 25.24 -5.83 28.20
CA ASP A 127 26.56 -5.94 28.84
C ASP A 127 27.72 -5.46 27.96
N GLY A 128 27.42 -4.74 26.87
CA GLY A 128 28.38 -4.12 25.96
C GLY A 128 29.02 -5.08 24.95
N ARG A 129 28.56 -6.33 24.86
CA ARG A 129 29.03 -7.25 23.82
C ARG A 129 28.37 -6.94 22.48
N VAL A 130 29.15 -6.88 21.41
CA VAL A 130 28.65 -6.70 20.05
C VAL A 130 28.26 -8.06 19.48
N VAL A 131 27.00 -8.22 19.06
CA VAL A 131 26.48 -9.42 18.42
C VAL A 131 27.01 -9.49 16.99
N ASN A 132 26.70 -8.45 16.20
CA ASN A 132 27.11 -8.33 14.81
C ASN A 132 27.49 -6.88 14.50
N LEU A 133 28.23 -6.71 13.40
CA LEU A 133 28.48 -5.44 12.76
C LEU A 133 28.57 -5.70 11.25
N ILE A 134 27.73 -5.02 10.50
CA ILE A 134 27.64 -5.11 9.04
C ILE A 134 27.90 -3.71 8.48
N SER A 135 28.69 -3.64 7.41
CA SER A 135 29.05 -2.39 6.75
C SER A 135 28.69 -2.43 5.27
N ARG A 136 28.14 -1.33 4.78
CA ARG A 136 27.99 -0.96 3.36
C ARG A 136 28.73 0.33 3.03
N PHE A 137 29.64 0.79 3.90
CA PHE A 137 30.48 1.95 3.61
C PHE A 137 31.26 1.74 2.31
N VAL A 138 31.35 2.79 1.51
CA VAL A 138 32.21 2.86 0.33
C VAL A 138 33.66 2.91 0.82
N PRO A 139 34.54 2.01 0.36
CA PRO A 139 35.96 2.08 0.68
C PRO A 139 36.65 3.20 -0.10
N ASP A 140 37.60 3.90 0.53
CA ASP A 140 38.32 5.04 -0.05
C ASP A 140 37.36 6.08 -0.66
N LEU A 141 36.34 6.48 0.12
CA LEU A 141 35.25 7.32 -0.38
C LEU A 141 35.77 8.63 -1.00
N ALA A 142 36.80 9.23 -0.41
CA ALA A 142 37.42 10.46 -0.93
C ALA A 142 38.04 10.29 -2.33
N GLY A 143 38.51 9.09 -2.67
CA GLY A 143 38.99 8.75 -4.01
C GLY A 143 37.88 8.34 -4.98
N ALA A 144 36.71 7.95 -4.47
CA ALA A 144 35.58 7.47 -5.26
C ALA A 144 34.61 8.58 -5.69
N VAL A 145 34.52 9.69 -4.94
CA VAL A 145 33.62 10.82 -5.25
C VAL A 145 34.07 11.65 -6.45
N ASN A 146 33.12 12.08 -7.27
CA ASN A 146 33.40 12.87 -8.48
C ASN A 146 33.51 14.39 -8.23
N THR A 147 32.68 14.96 -7.34
CA THR A 147 32.58 16.39 -7.04
C THR A 147 31.91 16.61 -5.68
N THR A 148 32.02 17.81 -5.11
CA THR A 148 31.23 18.28 -3.94
C THR A 148 30.24 19.38 -4.30
N GLU A 149 30.30 19.89 -5.54
CA GLU A 149 29.48 21.01 -6.01
C GLU A 149 28.48 20.52 -7.06
N ALA A 150 27.20 20.82 -6.86
CA ALA A 150 26.14 20.55 -7.82
C ALA A 150 26.14 21.62 -8.93
N ALA A 151 25.91 21.21 -10.18
CA ALA A 151 25.71 22.14 -11.29
C ALA A 151 24.21 22.43 -11.50
N LEU A 152 23.36 21.45 -11.24
CA LEU A 152 21.91 21.59 -11.26
C LEU A 152 21.39 22.11 -9.93
N THR A 153 20.42 23.01 -10.00
CA THR A 153 19.65 23.49 -8.86
C THR A 153 18.58 22.47 -8.44
N PRO A 154 18.05 22.54 -7.20
CA PRO A 154 16.95 21.67 -6.76
C PRO A 154 15.70 21.79 -7.64
N VAL A 155 15.39 22.98 -8.16
CA VAL A 155 14.26 23.20 -9.08
C VAL A 155 14.46 22.47 -10.40
N GLU A 156 15.68 22.51 -10.94
CA GLU A 156 16.02 21.77 -12.16
C GLU A 156 15.97 20.26 -11.93
N ALA A 157 16.33 19.79 -10.73
CA ALA A 157 16.21 18.37 -10.37
C ALA A 157 14.74 17.89 -10.38
N VAL A 158 13.81 18.67 -9.82
CA VAL A 158 12.37 18.36 -9.91
C VAL A 158 11.88 18.35 -11.36
N ALA A 159 12.38 19.27 -12.19
CA ALA A 159 12.06 19.31 -13.61
C ALA A 159 12.56 18.09 -14.38
N VAL A 160 13.76 17.60 -14.07
CA VAL A 160 14.30 16.37 -14.63
C VAL A 160 13.47 15.16 -14.17
N ALA A 161 13.14 15.09 -12.88
CA ALA A 161 12.32 14.00 -12.32
C ALA A 161 10.92 13.92 -12.94
N ALA A 162 10.22 15.04 -13.05
CA ALA A 162 8.92 15.09 -13.69
C ALA A 162 8.99 14.72 -15.18
N ALA A 163 10.03 15.17 -15.89
CA ALA A 163 10.24 14.80 -17.28
C ALA A 163 10.51 13.30 -17.47
N GLU A 164 11.26 12.67 -16.56
CA GLU A 164 11.53 11.21 -16.57
C GLU A 164 10.22 10.41 -16.44
N LEU A 165 9.30 10.87 -15.58
CA LEU A 165 7.98 10.27 -15.39
C LEU A 165 6.95 10.70 -16.45
N GLY A 166 7.33 11.54 -17.42
CA GLY A 166 6.41 12.06 -18.44
C GLY A 166 5.34 13.02 -17.89
N LEU A 167 5.57 13.60 -16.72
CA LEU A 167 4.67 14.51 -16.03
C LEU A 167 4.87 15.96 -16.51
N GLY A 168 3.77 16.71 -16.60
CA GLY A 168 3.82 18.15 -16.82
C GLY A 168 4.14 18.89 -15.52
N LEU A 169 4.94 19.95 -15.59
CA LEU A 169 5.18 20.84 -14.46
C LEU A 169 4.37 22.14 -14.60
N PRO A 170 3.96 22.75 -13.46
CA PRO A 170 3.47 24.12 -13.46
C PRO A 170 4.56 25.10 -13.91
N GLU A 171 4.15 26.27 -14.40
CA GLU A 171 5.08 27.32 -14.89
C GLU A 171 6.06 27.79 -13.80
N ALA A 172 5.67 27.69 -12.53
CA ALA A 172 6.54 27.91 -11.38
C ALA A 172 6.25 26.88 -10.28
N LEU A 173 7.31 26.18 -9.83
CA LEU A 173 7.26 25.33 -8.65
C LEU A 173 7.30 26.20 -7.39
N ASN A 174 6.41 25.89 -6.44
CA ASN A 174 6.36 26.58 -5.15
C ASN A 174 7.28 25.87 -4.14
N MET A 175 8.32 26.54 -3.66
CA MET A 175 9.17 26.03 -2.59
C MET A 175 8.57 26.34 -1.23
N ILE A 176 8.32 25.31 -0.43
CA ILE A 176 7.69 25.40 0.89
C ILE A 176 8.76 25.62 1.96
N ALA A 177 9.85 24.85 1.90
CA ALA A 177 10.95 24.91 2.86
C ALA A 177 12.31 24.71 2.19
N ALA A 178 13.35 25.27 2.80
CA ALA A 178 14.74 25.13 2.36
C ALA A 178 15.72 25.18 3.53
N GLU A 179 16.51 24.13 3.66
CA GLU A 179 17.69 24.04 4.53
C GLU A 179 18.94 23.92 3.66
N ALA A 180 19.33 25.03 3.03
CA ALA A 180 20.37 25.04 2.01
C ALA A 180 21.72 24.49 2.48
N ASP A 181 22.10 24.73 3.74
CA ASP A 181 23.34 24.21 4.33
C ASP A 181 23.32 22.67 4.48
N ALA A 182 22.14 22.07 4.60
CA ALA A 182 21.93 20.62 4.63
C ALA A 182 21.59 20.04 3.25
N GLY A 183 21.49 20.87 2.21
CA GLY A 183 21.10 20.47 0.87
C GLY A 183 19.67 19.91 0.78
N SER A 184 18.77 20.31 1.68
CA SER A 184 17.39 19.81 1.75
C SER A 184 16.36 20.88 1.38
N TYR A 185 15.37 20.50 0.59
CA TYR A 185 14.33 21.38 0.07
C TYR A 185 13.00 20.63 0.01
N LEU A 186 11.89 21.36 0.16
CA LEU A 186 10.54 20.83 0.03
C LEU A 186 9.76 21.69 -0.95
N PHE A 187 9.17 21.07 -1.97
CA PHE A 187 8.35 21.75 -2.97
C PHE A 187 6.89 21.30 -2.86
N ALA A 188 5.95 22.17 -3.20
CA ALA A 188 4.54 21.81 -3.25
C ALA A 188 4.29 20.80 -4.37
N GLY A 189 3.56 19.72 -4.07
CA GLY A 189 3.23 18.66 -5.04
C GLY A 189 2.19 19.03 -6.09
N THR A 190 1.47 20.15 -5.93
CA THR A 190 0.22 20.45 -6.64
C THR A 190 0.28 20.19 -8.16
N GLY A 191 -0.48 19.17 -8.61
CA GLY A 191 -0.62 18.79 -10.01
C GLY A 191 0.51 17.95 -10.58
N VAL A 192 1.47 17.53 -9.75
CA VAL A 192 2.63 16.71 -10.13
C VAL A 192 2.73 15.48 -9.23
N SER A 193 2.52 15.65 -7.92
CA SER A 193 2.60 14.60 -6.91
C SER A 193 1.43 14.70 -5.93
N LEU A 194 1.04 13.56 -5.35
CA LEU A 194 0.02 13.48 -4.30
C LEU A 194 0.48 14.11 -2.98
N GLU A 195 1.79 14.05 -2.71
CA GLU A 195 2.42 14.66 -1.54
C GLU A 195 3.31 15.83 -1.96
N ASP A 196 3.75 16.63 -0.99
CA ASP A 196 4.86 17.54 -1.22
C ASP A 196 6.11 16.77 -1.67
N ILE A 197 7.01 17.44 -2.39
CA ILE A 197 8.16 16.84 -3.08
C ILE A 197 9.45 17.14 -2.30
N PRO A 198 9.94 16.21 -1.46
CA PRO A 198 11.27 16.25 -0.89
C PRO A 198 12.35 16.24 -1.96
N VAL A 199 13.36 17.09 -1.78
CA VAL A 199 14.57 17.11 -2.59
C VAL A 199 15.80 17.20 -1.70
N GLN A 200 16.73 16.26 -1.82
CA GLN A 200 17.93 16.21 -1.00
C GLN A 200 19.20 16.01 -1.82
N LEU A 201 20.25 16.79 -1.52
CA LEU A 201 21.58 16.57 -2.07
C LEU A 201 22.27 15.41 -1.34
N ILE A 202 22.64 14.38 -2.09
CA ILE A 202 23.23 13.15 -1.56
C ILE A 202 24.36 12.65 -2.46
N TYR A 203 25.15 11.71 -1.95
CA TYR A 203 26.06 10.91 -2.76
C TYR A 203 25.42 9.56 -3.10
N GLN A 204 25.32 9.22 -4.38
CA GLN A 204 24.84 7.94 -4.88
C GLN A 204 26.04 7.05 -5.29
N PRO A 205 26.28 5.94 -4.59
CA PRO A 205 27.24 4.93 -5.06
C PRO A 205 26.79 4.30 -6.39
N ILE A 206 27.70 4.23 -7.35
CA ILE A 206 27.53 3.48 -8.61
C ILE A 206 28.30 2.15 -8.52
N SER A 207 29.45 2.19 -7.86
CA SER A 207 30.26 1.02 -7.53
C SER A 207 31.08 1.29 -6.26
N THR A 208 31.92 0.34 -5.85
CA THR A 208 32.84 0.54 -4.72
C THR A 208 33.95 1.56 -5.00
N THR A 209 34.12 2.01 -6.25
CA THR A 209 35.17 2.96 -6.65
C THR A 209 34.62 4.18 -7.40
N GLU A 210 33.30 4.30 -7.54
CA GLU A 210 32.66 5.41 -8.22
C GLU A 210 31.40 5.81 -7.45
N VAL A 211 31.41 7.04 -6.94
CA VAL A 211 30.31 7.67 -6.20
C VAL A 211 30.03 9.02 -6.84
N ARG A 212 28.77 9.29 -7.14
CA ARG A 212 28.36 10.52 -7.83
C ARG A 212 27.50 11.38 -6.92
N LEU A 213 27.77 12.69 -6.92
CA LEU A 213 26.86 13.65 -6.30
C LEU A 213 25.52 13.65 -7.07
N ALA A 214 24.41 13.55 -6.35
CA ALA A 214 23.08 13.38 -6.91
C ALA A 214 22.02 14.15 -6.12
N TRP A 215 20.97 14.56 -6.82
CA TRP A 215 19.72 14.98 -6.21
C TRP A 215 18.81 13.77 -6.03
N ASP A 216 18.42 13.48 -4.80
CA ASP A 216 17.28 12.60 -4.50
C ASP A 216 16.00 13.42 -4.62
N VAL A 217 15.07 12.97 -5.45
CA VAL A 217 13.78 13.63 -5.67
C VAL A 217 12.68 12.59 -5.48
N GLU A 218 11.74 12.92 -4.62
CA GLU A 218 10.61 12.04 -4.33
C GLU A 218 9.34 12.51 -5.02
N ILE A 219 8.66 11.61 -5.74
CA ILE A 219 7.38 11.89 -6.40
C ILE A 219 6.44 10.72 -6.17
N TYR A 220 5.35 10.98 -5.44
CA TYR A 220 4.18 10.10 -5.39
C TYR A 220 3.25 10.40 -6.57
N GLU A 221 3.18 9.50 -7.55
CA GLU A 221 2.37 9.67 -8.77
C GLU A 221 0.88 9.86 -8.44
N LEU A 222 0.19 10.71 -9.21
CA LEU A 222 -1.23 11.04 -9.01
C LEU A 222 -2.20 9.85 -9.04
N GLY A 223 -1.78 8.70 -9.58
CA GLY A 223 -2.57 7.48 -9.60
C GLY A 223 -2.41 6.59 -8.36
N GLY A 224 -1.54 6.93 -7.40
CA GLY A 224 -1.31 6.11 -6.19
C GLY A 224 -0.46 4.85 -6.42
N GLU A 225 -0.20 4.48 -7.67
CA GLU A 225 0.48 3.24 -8.04
C GLU A 225 1.98 3.20 -7.69
N ASN A 226 2.65 4.36 -7.70
CA ASN A 226 4.08 4.43 -7.46
C ASN A 226 4.46 5.67 -6.64
N TYR A 227 5.27 5.47 -5.62
CA TYR A 227 5.93 6.53 -4.87
C TYR A 227 7.44 6.38 -5.05
N TRP A 228 7.98 7.15 -5.99
CA TRP A 228 9.36 7.06 -6.40
C TRP A 228 10.28 7.92 -5.55
N SER A 229 11.43 7.37 -5.18
CA SER A 229 12.62 8.10 -4.74
C SER A 229 13.73 7.91 -5.78
N MET A 230 14.05 8.98 -6.51
CA MET A 230 14.89 8.96 -7.71
C MET A 230 16.16 9.79 -7.54
N ARG A 231 17.31 9.21 -7.89
CA ARG A 231 18.62 9.86 -7.82
C ARG A 231 19.06 10.30 -9.19
N PHE A 232 19.17 11.61 -9.40
CA PHE A 232 19.68 12.21 -10.62
C PHE A 232 21.07 12.79 -10.40
N ASP A 233 22.01 12.53 -11.30
CA ASP A 233 23.36 13.10 -11.27
C ASP A 233 23.28 14.63 -11.17
N ALA A 234 23.88 15.20 -10.12
CA ALA A 234 23.76 16.61 -9.79
C ALA A 234 24.50 17.53 -10.78
N LEU A 235 25.25 16.97 -11.73
CA LEU A 235 25.93 17.70 -12.80
C LEU A 235 25.17 17.61 -14.13
N THR A 236 24.63 16.44 -14.46
CA THR A 236 24.11 16.15 -15.81
C THR A 236 22.60 15.94 -15.87
N GLY A 237 21.96 15.59 -14.75
CA GLY A 237 20.57 15.17 -14.70
C GLY A 237 20.34 13.74 -15.19
N GLU A 238 21.40 12.94 -15.37
CA GLU A 238 21.29 11.52 -15.69
C GLU A 238 20.62 10.76 -14.52
N LEU A 239 19.59 9.96 -14.79
CA LEU A 239 19.00 9.08 -13.79
C LEU A 239 20.02 7.98 -13.41
N LEU A 240 20.43 7.97 -12.14
CA LEU A 240 21.41 7.02 -11.59
C LEU A 240 20.74 5.82 -10.91
N SER A 241 19.62 6.04 -10.23
CA SER A 241 18.89 5.01 -9.49
C SER A 241 17.46 5.48 -9.20
N GLN A 242 16.53 4.54 -9.07
CA GLN A 242 15.19 4.79 -8.57
C GLN A 242 14.72 3.65 -7.66
N TYR A 243 13.90 3.97 -6.68
CA TYR A 243 13.28 3.01 -5.77
C TYR A 243 11.81 3.37 -5.58
N ASN A 244 10.92 2.36 -5.53
CA ASN A 244 9.50 2.56 -5.28
C ASN A 244 9.18 2.23 -3.83
N TYR A 245 8.62 3.19 -3.09
CA TYR A 245 8.11 3.00 -1.73
C TYR A 245 6.76 2.28 -1.70
N VAL A 246 6.04 2.19 -2.83
CA VAL A 246 4.80 1.43 -2.92
C VAL A 246 5.13 -0.05 -3.17
N VAL A 247 4.68 -0.90 -2.26
CA VAL A 247 4.67 -2.35 -2.44
C VAL A 247 3.28 -2.78 -2.86
N HIS A 248 3.21 -3.55 -3.94
CA HIS A 248 1.99 -4.17 -4.47
C HIS A 248 1.88 -5.61 -3.99
N ASP A 249 0.66 -6.13 -3.89
CA ASP A 249 0.45 -7.56 -3.64
C ASP A 249 0.78 -8.38 -4.91
N ASP A 250 1.95 -8.99 -4.96
CA ASP A 250 2.37 -9.92 -6.03
C ASP A 250 2.37 -11.37 -5.53
N TRP A 251 1.34 -12.13 -5.94
CA TRP A 251 1.35 -13.58 -5.77
C TRP A 251 2.02 -14.24 -6.96
N GLY A 252 3.26 -14.70 -6.74
CA GLY A 252 3.86 -15.74 -7.58
C GLY A 252 2.91 -16.93 -7.76
N THR A 253 3.12 -17.73 -8.82
CA THR A 253 2.23 -18.84 -9.18
C THR A 253 1.91 -19.76 -7.99
N ALA A 254 0.62 -19.82 -7.63
CA ALA A 254 0.13 -20.45 -6.40
C ALA A 254 0.67 -21.88 -6.17
N ALA A 255 1.34 -22.09 -5.05
CA ALA A 255 1.63 -23.42 -4.53
C ALA A 255 0.37 -24.01 -3.86
N GLY A 256 -0.24 -25.01 -4.50
CA GLY A 256 -1.08 -26.06 -3.89
C GLY A 256 -2.26 -25.63 -3.02
N GLN A 257 -3.49 -25.80 -3.54
CA GLN A 257 -4.73 -25.69 -2.78
C GLN A 257 -4.73 -26.65 -1.56
N LEU A 258 -4.81 -26.09 -0.35
CA LEU A 258 -5.34 -26.80 0.81
C LEU A 258 -6.82 -26.41 0.96
N ALA A 259 -7.69 -27.42 0.95
CA ALA A 259 -9.12 -27.23 1.11
C ALA A 259 -9.44 -26.84 2.57
N SER A 260 -10.11 -25.71 2.76
CA SER A 260 -10.89 -25.42 3.97
C SER A 260 -12.37 -25.31 3.58
N GLU A 261 -13.24 -25.93 4.38
CA GLU A 261 -14.68 -25.80 4.24
C GLU A 261 -15.13 -24.45 4.80
N ALA A 262 -15.88 -23.70 4.00
CA ALA A 262 -16.47 -22.42 4.42
C ALA A 262 -17.58 -22.68 5.47
N PRO A 263 -17.63 -21.95 6.59
CA PRO A 263 -18.79 -21.95 7.46
C PRO A 263 -19.96 -21.23 6.79
N ALA A 264 -21.17 -21.61 7.19
CA ALA A 264 -22.43 -21.01 6.74
C ALA A 264 -22.58 -19.59 7.31
N GLY A 265 -23.05 -18.66 6.46
CA GLY A 265 -23.31 -17.27 6.81
C GLY A 265 -24.20 -17.13 8.05
N PHE A 266 -23.80 -16.20 8.92
CA PHE A 266 -24.56 -15.79 10.08
C PHE A 266 -24.81 -14.30 9.99
N ALA A 267 -26.08 -13.89 10.10
CA ALA A 267 -26.42 -12.55 10.54
C ALA A 267 -26.35 -12.56 12.07
N PRO A 268 -25.58 -11.68 12.73
CA PRO A 268 -25.64 -11.56 14.17
C PRO A 268 -27.00 -10.95 14.55
N GLU A 269 -27.98 -11.80 14.85
CA GLU A 269 -29.17 -11.38 15.59
C GLU A 269 -28.79 -11.20 17.06
N GLY A 270 -28.59 -9.94 17.45
CA GLY A 270 -28.79 -9.44 18.80
C GLY A 270 -27.63 -9.62 19.79
N ILE A 271 -26.76 -8.61 19.86
CA ILE A 271 -26.17 -8.18 21.14
C ILE A 271 -26.29 -6.65 21.20
N VAL A 272 -26.90 -6.17 22.28
CA VAL A 272 -27.07 -4.75 22.58
C VAL A 272 -25.86 -4.28 23.40
N GLY A 273 -25.15 -3.27 22.89
CA GLY A 273 -24.61 -2.14 23.66
C GLY A 273 -23.58 -2.45 24.75
N ALA A 274 -22.42 -3.00 24.38
CA ALA A 274 -21.21 -2.77 25.17
C ALA A 274 -20.49 -1.55 24.60
N ASP A 275 -20.17 -0.58 25.46
CA ASP A 275 -19.34 0.56 25.06
C ASP A 275 -17.97 0.05 24.58
N ASN A 276 -17.32 0.79 23.68
CA ASN A 276 -16.01 0.45 23.11
C ASN A 276 -15.97 -0.94 22.46
N SER A 277 -16.89 -1.22 21.53
CA SER A 277 -17.03 -2.54 20.91
C SER A 277 -17.03 -2.52 19.39
N TYR A 278 -16.47 -3.58 18.79
CA TYR A 278 -16.26 -3.70 17.35
C TYR A 278 -16.78 -5.05 16.85
N SER A 279 -17.69 -5.04 15.88
CA SER A 279 -18.12 -6.23 15.16
C SER A 279 -17.15 -6.50 14.00
N VAL A 280 -16.27 -7.48 14.14
CA VAL A 280 -15.13 -7.71 13.21
C VAL A 280 -14.83 -9.20 13.00
N PHE A 281 -13.97 -9.52 12.05
CA PHE A 281 -13.29 -10.81 12.02
C PHE A 281 -12.09 -10.76 12.98
N PRO A 282 -12.12 -11.49 14.10
CA PRO A 282 -11.14 -11.33 15.17
C PRO A 282 -9.79 -11.98 14.83
N ILE A 283 -8.80 -11.75 15.71
CA ILE A 283 -7.48 -12.39 15.57
C ILE A 283 -7.61 -13.92 15.47
N GLY A 284 -6.90 -14.51 14.51
CA GLY A 284 -7.02 -15.93 14.16
C GLY A 284 -8.10 -16.27 13.13
N VAL A 285 -8.96 -15.30 12.76
CA VAL A 285 -9.91 -15.41 11.65
C VAL A 285 -9.41 -14.57 10.48
N GLU A 286 -8.72 -15.22 9.53
CA GLU A 286 -8.08 -14.55 8.40
C GLU A 286 -9.07 -13.97 7.36
N SER A 287 -10.25 -14.57 7.24
CA SER A 287 -11.27 -14.13 6.28
C SER A 287 -12.66 -14.68 6.66
N PRO A 288 -13.75 -14.22 6.01
CA PRO A 288 -15.10 -14.76 6.21
C PRO A 288 -15.22 -16.28 6.00
N ASN A 289 -14.29 -16.89 5.26
CA ASN A 289 -14.28 -18.34 5.02
C ASN A 289 -13.55 -19.13 6.11
N HIS A 290 -12.87 -18.46 7.04
CA HIS A 290 -12.05 -19.09 8.08
C HIS A 290 -12.67 -19.01 9.47
N GLY A 291 -13.73 -18.24 9.65
CA GLY A 291 -14.40 -18.08 10.93
C GLY A 291 -15.55 -17.09 10.87
N ALA A 292 -16.27 -16.98 11.98
CA ALA A 292 -17.38 -16.04 12.13
C ALA A 292 -16.90 -14.70 12.70
N ILE A 293 -17.73 -13.68 12.49
CA ILE A 293 -17.60 -12.37 13.15
C ILE A 293 -17.78 -12.55 14.66
N SER A 294 -17.03 -11.79 15.45
CA SER A 294 -17.20 -11.64 16.90
C SER A 294 -17.34 -10.16 17.26
N ILE A 295 -17.77 -9.90 18.50
CA ILE A 295 -17.75 -8.56 19.10
C ILE A 295 -16.56 -8.50 20.03
N GLU A 296 -15.58 -7.69 19.67
CA GLU A 296 -14.40 -7.41 20.48
C GLU A 296 -14.64 -6.15 21.31
N ILE A 297 -14.39 -6.21 22.61
CA ILE A 297 -14.64 -5.12 23.58
C ILE A 297 -13.31 -4.67 24.15
N GLU A 298 -13.02 -3.37 24.07
CA GLU A 298 -11.76 -2.77 24.53
C GLU A 298 -10.51 -3.59 24.11
N PRO A 299 -10.36 -3.93 22.81
CA PRO A 299 -9.37 -4.88 22.34
C PRO A 299 -7.91 -4.39 22.37
N TRP A 300 -7.67 -3.14 22.72
CA TRP A 300 -6.36 -2.51 22.68
C TRP A 300 -5.41 -3.06 23.75
N ASP A 301 -4.12 -3.12 23.42
CA ASP A 301 -3.07 -3.38 24.40
C ASP A 301 -2.67 -2.06 25.08
N LEU A 302 -2.82 -1.98 26.41
CA LEU A 302 -2.51 -0.75 27.16
C LEU A 302 -1.00 -0.40 27.25
N THR A 303 -0.12 -1.29 26.79
CA THR A 303 1.32 -0.98 26.66
C THR A 303 1.58 -0.23 25.37
N ALA A 304 1.04 -0.73 24.26
CA ALA A 304 1.23 -0.15 22.93
C ALA A 304 0.27 1.03 22.66
N SER A 305 -0.98 0.92 23.09
CA SER A 305 -2.05 1.91 22.93
C SER A 305 -2.57 2.36 24.31
N PRO A 306 -1.79 3.15 25.08
CA PRO A 306 -2.09 3.49 26.47
C PRO A 306 -3.38 4.29 26.67
N PHE A 307 -3.86 4.98 25.63
CA PHE A 307 -5.09 5.78 25.64
C PHE A 307 -6.23 5.14 24.83
N GLY A 308 -6.06 3.87 24.43
CA GLY A 308 -6.96 3.19 23.50
C GLY A 308 -6.73 3.65 22.06
N TRP A 309 -7.63 3.24 21.15
CA TRP A 309 -7.44 3.44 19.70
C TRP A 309 -8.07 4.73 19.15
N HIS A 310 -8.76 5.53 19.96
CA HIS A 310 -9.53 6.72 19.52
C HIS A 310 -9.01 8.05 20.09
N ASP A 311 -7.72 8.08 20.41
CA ASP A 311 -7.05 9.25 20.98
C ASP A 311 -5.73 9.50 20.23
N THR A 312 -5.39 10.77 20.01
CA THR A 312 -4.08 11.20 19.48
C THR A 312 -3.39 12.18 20.42
N ASN A 313 -4.05 12.69 21.46
CA ASN A 313 -3.52 13.80 22.26
C ASN A 313 -2.91 13.34 23.61
N GLY A 314 -3.08 12.07 23.98
CA GLY A 314 -2.56 11.49 25.21
C GLY A 314 -3.37 11.87 26.46
N ALA A 315 -4.62 12.31 26.30
CA ALA A 315 -5.53 12.56 27.41
C ALA A 315 -6.43 11.36 27.64
N ALA A 316 -6.92 11.25 28.87
CA ALA A 316 -7.87 10.19 29.21
C ALA A 316 -9.22 10.42 28.51
N GLY A 317 -9.66 9.40 27.76
CA GLY A 317 -10.91 9.41 27.03
C GLY A 317 -10.69 9.61 25.54
N ALA A 318 -11.64 9.13 24.73
CA ALA A 318 -11.55 9.25 23.29
C ALA A 318 -11.74 10.70 22.82
N GLU A 319 -10.89 11.12 21.89
CA GLU A 319 -11.05 12.35 21.12
C GLU A 319 -12.02 12.14 19.96
N PHE A 320 -11.91 10.98 19.31
CA PHE A 320 -12.68 10.63 18.13
C PHE A 320 -13.82 9.66 18.49
N THR A 321 -14.94 9.80 17.79
CA THR A 321 -16.02 8.79 17.80
C THR A 321 -16.10 8.02 16.49
N ILE A 322 -15.19 8.32 15.56
CA ILE A 322 -15.04 7.67 14.25
C ILE A 322 -13.82 6.77 14.24
N THR A 323 -13.57 6.01 13.18
CA THR A 323 -12.39 5.14 13.02
C THR A 323 -11.07 5.91 12.82
N GLN A 324 -10.69 6.71 13.80
CA GLN A 324 -9.48 7.54 13.83
C GLN A 324 -8.84 7.52 15.22
N GLY A 325 -7.52 7.42 15.28
CA GLY A 325 -6.74 7.67 16.49
C GLY A 325 -5.24 7.58 16.24
N ASN A 326 -4.46 7.29 17.29
CA ASN A 326 -3.01 7.39 17.25
C ASN A 326 -2.35 6.56 16.14
N ASN A 327 -2.84 5.36 15.89
CA ASN A 327 -2.13 4.39 15.03
C ASN A 327 -2.60 4.47 13.57
N VAL A 328 -3.86 4.88 13.34
CA VAL A 328 -4.51 4.79 12.04
C VAL A 328 -5.71 5.73 11.94
N LEU A 329 -5.87 6.34 10.77
CA LEU A 329 -7.14 6.89 10.26
C LEU A 329 -7.67 5.94 9.19
N ALA A 330 -8.84 5.35 9.40
CA ALA A 330 -9.51 4.53 8.40
C ALA A 330 -10.76 5.22 7.87
N ASP A 331 -10.85 5.38 6.55
CA ASP A 331 -11.98 5.97 5.82
C ASP A 331 -12.09 5.34 4.43
N THR A 332 -12.99 5.82 3.58
CA THR A 332 -12.97 5.54 2.14
C THR A 332 -12.23 6.62 1.37
N ASP A 333 -11.66 6.23 0.23
CA ASP A 333 -11.17 7.12 -0.83
C ASP A 333 -11.76 6.63 -2.17
N LEU A 334 -13.05 6.88 -2.38
CA LEU A 334 -13.76 6.33 -3.53
C LEU A 334 -13.45 7.05 -4.84
N ASP A 335 -12.98 8.30 -4.79
CA ASP A 335 -12.65 9.11 -5.95
C ASP A 335 -11.14 9.18 -6.24
N ALA A 336 -10.34 8.42 -5.47
CA ALA A 336 -8.90 8.23 -5.66
C ALA A 336 -8.12 9.55 -5.60
N ASN A 337 -8.52 10.44 -4.69
CA ASN A 337 -7.93 11.77 -4.56
C ASN A 337 -6.97 11.88 -3.36
N ASN A 338 -6.73 10.78 -2.63
CA ASN A 338 -5.95 10.70 -1.41
C ASN A 338 -6.46 11.55 -0.25
N ILE A 339 -7.73 11.97 -0.28
CA ILE A 339 -8.39 12.73 0.77
C ILE A 339 -9.51 11.86 1.32
N PRO A 340 -9.54 11.59 2.63
CA PRO A 340 -10.65 10.86 3.24
C PRO A 340 -12.00 11.47 2.83
N ASP A 341 -12.92 10.63 2.36
CA ASP A 341 -14.24 11.08 1.92
C ASP A 341 -15.08 11.68 3.07
N GLY A 342 -14.66 11.48 4.32
CA GLY A 342 -15.37 11.89 5.53
C GLY A 342 -16.55 10.97 5.84
N ASN A 343 -16.49 9.72 5.38
CA ASN A 343 -17.53 8.70 5.57
C ASN A 343 -17.11 7.65 6.61
N SER A 344 -16.09 7.92 7.42
CA SER A 344 -15.69 7.06 8.54
C SER A 344 -16.91 6.74 9.43
N PRO A 345 -17.13 5.47 9.80
CA PRO A 345 -18.25 5.08 10.64
C PRO A 345 -18.17 5.75 12.00
N ASP A 346 -19.30 6.21 12.54
CA ASP A 346 -19.39 6.84 13.86
C ASP A 346 -19.96 5.83 14.89
N GLY A 347 -19.13 5.47 15.87
CA GLY A 347 -19.49 4.62 17.00
C GLY A 347 -20.28 5.36 18.09
N SER A 348 -20.58 6.64 17.90
CA SER A 348 -21.18 7.56 18.88
C SER A 348 -20.33 7.76 20.13
N ALA A 349 -20.86 8.46 21.13
CA ALA A 349 -20.21 8.62 22.43
C ALA A 349 -19.92 7.30 23.16
N SER A 350 -20.55 6.19 22.75
CA SER A 350 -20.34 4.86 23.32
C SER A 350 -19.29 4.03 22.55
N LEU A 351 -18.74 4.54 21.44
CA LEU A 351 -17.77 3.82 20.60
C LEU A 351 -18.22 2.39 20.24
N THR A 352 -19.48 2.26 19.80
CA THR A 352 -20.08 0.98 19.38
C THR A 352 -20.09 0.88 17.86
N PHE A 353 -19.10 0.19 17.30
CA PHE A 353 -18.91 -0.03 15.87
C PHE A 353 -19.44 -1.42 15.47
N GLN A 354 -20.77 -1.56 15.48
CA GLN A 354 -21.45 -2.83 15.18
C GLN A 354 -22.30 -2.70 13.92
N PHE A 355 -21.68 -2.94 12.77
CA PHE A 355 -22.31 -2.79 11.46
C PHE A 355 -22.63 -4.16 10.82
N PRO A 356 -23.72 -4.26 10.04
CA PRO A 356 -24.08 -5.50 9.38
C PRO A 356 -23.07 -5.87 8.29
N PHE A 357 -22.83 -7.17 8.13
CA PHE A 357 -22.02 -7.72 7.05
C PHE A 357 -22.79 -8.85 6.36
N ASN A 358 -22.81 -8.80 5.03
CA ASN A 358 -23.29 -9.89 4.19
C ASN A 358 -22.47 -9.89 2.90
N ASP A 359 -21.62 -10.90 2.73
CA ASP A 359 -20.72 -11.06 1.59
C ASP A 359 -21.43 -11.46 0.29
N ASP A 360 -22.73 -11.79 0.35
CA ASP A 360 -23.56 -11.95 -0.85
C ASP A 360 -24.01 -10.61 -1.45
N ASN A 361 -23.89 -9.50 -0.71
CA ASN A 361 -24.29 -8.17 -1.19
C ASN A 361 -23.14 -7.45 -1.92
N ASP A 362 -23.48 -6.36 -2.61
CA ASP A 362 -22.47 -5.49 -3.23
C ASP A 362 -21.57 -4.85 -2.15
N PRO A 363 -20.23 -4.75 -2.37
CA PRO A 363 -19.30 -4.18 -1.40
C PRO A 363 -19.69 -2.79 -0.88
N SER A 364 -20.32 -1.97 -1.71
CA SER A 364 -20.79 -0.64 -1.31
C SER A 364 -21.81 -0.67 -0.16
N THR A 365 -22.48 -1.80 0.07
CA THR A 365 -23.55 -1.94 1.06
C THR A 365 -23.06 -2.26 2.48
N TYR A 366 -21.79 -2.63 2.64
CA TYR A 366 -21.18 -2.99 3.93
C TYR A 366 -19.89 -2.22 4.22
N ARG A 367 -19.76 -1.00 3.69
CA ARG A 367 -18.59 -0.11 3.88
C ARG A 367 -18.28 0.12 5.35
N ASP A 368 -19.28 0.42 6.18
CA ASP A 368 -19.03 0.69 7.59
C ASP A 368 -18.40 -0.50 8.33
N PHE A 369 -18.85 -1.72 8.00
CA PHE A 369 -18.23 -2.93 8.51
C PHE A 369 -16.79 -3.09 7.99
N ALA A 370 -16.56 -2.86 6.69
CA ALA A 370 -15.24 -2.98 6.08
C ALA A 370 -14.22 -1.99 6.70
N ILE A 371 -14.60 -0.72 6.88
CA ILE A 371 -13.76 0.31 7.50
C ILE A 371 -13.49 -0.04 8.96
N THR A 372 -14.51 -0.44 9.72
CA THR A 372 -14.36 -0.89 11.12
C THR A 372 -13.39 -2.06 11.24
N ASN A 373 -13.51 -3.04 10.35
CA ASN A 373 -12.62 -4.20 10.34
C ASN A 373 -11.17 -3.81 9.95
N LEU A 374 -11.00 -2.89 9.00
CA LEU A 374 -9.68 -2.35 8.61
C LEU A 374 -9.02 -1.60 9.78
N PHE A 375 -9.77 -0.73 10.45
CA PHE A 375 -9.33 -0.01 11.64
C PHE A 375 -8.89 -0.97 12.76
N TYR A 376 -9.71 -1.99 13.05
CA TYR A 376 -9.38 -3.00 14.05
C TYR A 376 -8.06 -3.72 13.72
N TRP A 377 -7.87 -4.17 12.48
CA TRP A 377 -6.67 -4.94 12.13
C TRP A 377 -5.39 -4.10 12.08
N ASN A 378 -5.46 -2.84 11.64
CA ASN A 378 -4.31 -1.93 11.70
C ASN A 378 -3.86 -1.72 13.14
N ASN A 379 -4.80 -1.45 14.06
CA ASN A 379 -4.49 -1.28 15.48
C ASN A 379 -3.97 -2.57 16.14
N ILE A 380 -4.54 -3.73 15.85
CA ILE A 380 -4.03 -5.01 16.39
C ILE A 380 -2.59 -5.26 15.94
N ILE A 381 -2.27 -4.97 14.68
CA ILE A 381 -0.93 -5.18 14.15
C ILE A 381 0.07 -4.18 14.74
N HIS A 382 -0.33 -2.92 14.91
CA HIS A 382 0.43 -1.95 15.69
C HIS A 382 0.76 -2.51 17.08
N ASP A 383 -0.27 -2.90 17.84
CA ASP A 383 -0.12 -3.35 19.23
C ASP A 383 0.76 -4.61 19.34
N VAL A 384 0.61 -5.55 18.40
CA VAL A 384 1.47 -6.75 18.35
C VAL A 384 2.91 -6.40 17.99
N ALA A 385 3.13 -5.57 16.96
CA ALA A 385 4.47 -5.21 16.49
C ALA A 385 5.27 -4.44 17.55
N TYR A 386 4.59 -3.60 18.34
CA TYR A 386 5.17 -2.88 19.47
C TYR A 386 5.86 -3.84 20.46
N HIS A 387 5.21 -4.96 20.81
CA HIS A 387 5.81 -5.99 21.68
C HIS A 387 7.04 -6.69 21.09
N TYR A 388 7.23 -6.62 19.78
CA TYR A 388 8.42 -7.12 19.08
C TYR A 388 9.47 -6.03 18.80
N GLY A 389 9.32 -4.84 19.40
CA GLY A 389 10.29 -3.75 19.35
C GLY A 389 10.11 -2.79 18.17
N PHE A 390 8.95 -2.80 17.51
CA PHE A 390 8.57 -1.73 16.61
C PHE A 390 7.80 -0.67 17.40
N ASP A 391 8.55 0.07 18.23
CA ASP A 391 8.11 1.18 19.08
C ASP A 391 8.48 2.53 18.45
N GLU A 392 8.23 3.64 19.16
CA GLU A 392 8.40 5.00 18.63
C GLU A 392 9.83 5.29 18.16
N VAL A 393 10.82 4.90 18.96
CA VAL A 393 12.23 5.14 18.61
C VAL A 393 12.71 4.23 17.49
N ALA A 394 12.00 3.13 17.23
CA ALA A 394 12.24 2.24 16.10
C ALA A 394 11.46 2.64 14.82
N GLY A 395 10.72 3.76 14.86
CA GLY A 395 9.99 4.32 13.72
C GLY A 395 8.64 3.64 13.46
N ASN A 396 7.89 3.33 14.53
CA ASN A 396 6.51 2.87 14.40
C ASN A 396 5.58 3.99 13.92
N PHE A 397 4.43 3.60 13.37
CA PHE A 397 3.45 4.55 12.83
C PHE A 397 2.53 5.05 13.93
N GLN A 398 2.75 6.27 14.42
CA GLN A 398 1.92 6.92 15.44
C GLN A 398 1.82 8.44 15.25
N GLU A 399 0.60 8.97 15.34
CA GLU A 399 0.37 10.41 15.29
C GLU A 399 1.06 11.15 16.44
N ASN A 400 1.08 10.55 17.62
CA ASN A 400 1.72 11.08 18.81
C ASN A 400 2.53 10.02 19.53
N ASN A 401 3.83 10.27 19.63
CA ASN A 401 4.78 9.38 20.29
C ASN A 401 4.82 9.55 21.82
N TYR A 402 3.95 10.40 22.37
CA TYR A 402 3.82 10.66 23.81
C TYR A 402 5.12 11.04 24.54
N GLY A 403 6.10 11.55 23.79
CA GLY A 403 7.43 11.90 24.31
C GLY A 403 8.42 10.72 24.40
N ASN A 404 8.10 9.56 23.84
CA ASN A 404 8.93 8.35 23.86
C ASN A 404 10.12 8.41 22.88
N GLY A 405 10.15 9.37 21.95
CA GLY A 405 11.20 9.52 20.93
C GLY A 405 10.62 9.33 19.53
N GLY A 406 11.47 9.04 18.54
CA GLY A 406 11.07 8.94 17.13
C GLY A 406 10.55 10.24 16.52
N VAL A 407 10.06 10.18 15.29
CA VAL A 407 9.35 11.27 14.63
C VAL A 407 7.89 10.86 14.40
N GLY A 408 7.00 11.24 15.31
CA GLY A 408 5.57 10.96 15.14
C GLY A 408 4.89 11.88 14.12
N GLY A 409 3.57 11.80 14.05
CA GLY A 409 2.77 12.47 13.03
C GLY A 409 2.59 11.59 11.79
N ASP A 410 2.72 10.28 11.95
CA ASP A 410 2.81 9.30 10.87
C ASP A 410 1.90 8.10 11.09
N SER A 411 0.71 8.34 11.66
CA SER A 411 -0.37 7.35 11.68
C SER A 411 -0.69 6.84 10.26
N VAL A 412 -1.15 5.59 10.15
CA VAL A 412 -1.49 5.01 8.84
C VAL A 412 -2.77 5.64 8.29
N ASN A 413 -2.74 6.15 7.06
CA ASN A 413 -3.93 6.48 6.30
C ASN A 413 -4.43 5.21 5.59
N ALA A 414 -5.53 4.62 6.06
CA ALA A 414 -6.04 3.34 5.60
C ALA A 414 -7.35 3.48 4.82
N ASP A 415 -7.23 3.41 3.50
CA ASP A 415 -8.31 3.65 2.54
C ASP A 415 -9.05 2.34 2.23
N ALA A 416 -10.29 2.22 2.70
CA ALA A 416 -11.16 1.09 2.46
C ALA A 416 -11.95 1.26 1.16
N GLN A 417 -11.97 0.21 0.33
CA GLN A 417 -12.64 0.21 -0.97
C GLN A 417 -12.18 1.35 -1.88
N ASP A 418 -10.89 1.65 -1.81
CA ASP A 418 -10.24 2.71 -2.57
C ASP A 418 -10.53 2.56 -4.08
N GLY A 419 -10.88 3.69 -4.71
CA GLY A 419 -11.34 3.77 -6.10
C GLY A 419 -10.24 3.76 -7.15
N SER A 420 -8.97 3.87 -6.75
CA SER A 420 -7.82 3.91 -7.67
C SER A 420 -7.54 2.56 -8.33
N GLY A 421 -7.98 1.46 -7.70
CA GLY A 421 -7.66 0.11 -8.14
C GLY A 421 -8.75 -0.92 -7.87
N THR A 422 -8.53 -2.10 -8.42
CA THR A 422 -9.29 -3.32 -8.09
C THR A 422 -8.37 -4.53 -8.09
N ASN A 423 -8.79 -5.63 -7.47
CA ASN A 423 -8.06 -6.92 -7.47
C ASN A 423 -6.61 -6.86 -6.96
N ASN A 424 -6.30 -5.90 -6.11
CA ASN A 424 -4.99 -5.76 -5.48
C ASN A 424 -5.16 -5.04 -4.14
N ALA A 425 -4.05 -4.73 -3.49
CA ALA A 425 -3.91 -3.73 -2.46
C ALA A 425 -2.47 -3.22 -2.50
N ASN A 426 -2.24 -2.02 -1.98
CA ASN A 426 -0.90 -1.47 -1.91
C ASN A 426 -0.64 -0.79 -0.56
N PHE A 427 0.64 -0.59 -0.26
CA PHE A 427 1.07 0.16 0.93
C PHE A 427 2.30 1.01 0.57
N GLY A 428 2.16 2.34 0.67
CA GLY A 428 3.24 3.30 0.50
C GLY A 428 3.85 3.67 1.86
N THR A 429 5.15 3.41 2.04
CA THR A 429 5.86 3.69 3.30
C THR A 429 6.91 4.79 3.10
N PRO A 430 6.58 6.08 3.35
CA PRO A 430 7.58 7.13 3.38
C PRO A 430 8.53 6.97 4.60
N PRO A 431 9.59 7.79 4.71
CA PRO A 431 10.38 7.88 5.94
C PRO A 431 9.55 8.25 7.18
N ASP A 432 10.10 7.93 8.37
CA ASP A 432 9.54 8.25 9.71
C ASP A 432 9.05 9.71 9.80
N GLY A 433 7.84 9.92 10.34
CA GLY A 433 7.19 11.22 10.40
C GLY A 433 6.38 11.61 9.15
N GLY A 434 6.35 10.78 8.11
CA GLY A 434 5.39 10.87 7.00
C GLY A 434 4.30 9.81 7.13
N ASN A 435 3.03 10.17 6.99
CA ASN A 435 1.94 9.20 7.08
C ASN A 435 2.04 8.16 5.94
N PRO A 436 2.18 6.86 6.25
CA PRO A 436 2.06 5.83 5.23
C PRO A 436 0.61 5.71 4.77
N ARG A 437 0.42 5.23 3.54
CA ARG A 437 -0.91 5.02 2.96
C ARG A 437 -1.13 3.56 2.61
N MET A 438 -2.22 2.99 3.11
CA MET A 438 -2.72 1.65 2.80
C MET A 438 -3.95 1.76 1.92
N GLN A 439 -3.90 1.28 0.69
CA GLN A 439 -5.05 1.30 -0.21
C GLN A 439 -5.61 -0.12 -0.38
N MET A 440 -6.80 -0.35 0.15
CA MET A 440 -7.49 -1.64 0.11
C MET A 440 -8.56 -1.64 -0.99
N PHE A 441 -8.28 -2.30 -2.11
CA PHE A 441 -9.19 -2.31 -3.24
C PHE A 441 -10.30 -3.37 -3.15
N VAL A 442 -11.39 -3.10 -3.88
CA VAL A 442 -12.41 -4.11 -4.11
C VAL A 442 -11.86 -5.18 -5.07
N TRP A 443 -12.04 -6.44 -4.72
CA TRP A 443 -11.81 -7.55 -5.64
C TRP A 443 -13.02 -7.72 -6.55
N ILE A 444 -12.92 -7.21 -7.78
CA ILE A 444 -13.86 -7.56 -8.85
C ILE A 444 -13.43 -8.91 -9.42
N TYR A 445 -13.91 -10.02 -8.85
CA TYR A 445 -13.82 -11.27 -9.61
C TYR A 445 -14.73 -11.12 -10.82
N PRO A 446 -14.35 -11.57 -12.03
CA PRO A 446 -15.31 -11.63 -13.11
C PRO A 446 -16.47 -12.46 -12.59
N TYR A 447 -17.66 -11.88 -12.54
CA TYR A 447 -18.90 -12.64 -12.39
C TYR A 447 -18.72 -13.92 -13.21
N SER A 448 -19.04 -15.08 -12.65
CA SER A 448 -18.66 -16.39 -13.20
C SER A 448 -19.29 -16.71 -14.57
N GLN A 449 -19.81 -15.71 -15.28
CA GLN A 449 -20.44 -15.77 -16.58
C GLN A 449 -19.66 -14.87 -17.54
N ILE A 450 -19.13 -15.50 -18.57
CA ILE A 450 -18.52 -14.84 -19.72
C ILE A 450 -19.54 -14.86 -20.85
N VAL A 451 -19.76 -13.71 -21.46
CA VAL A 451 -20.41 -13.62 -22.78
C VAL A 451 -19.29 -13.62 -23.82
N THR A 452 -19.18 -14.71 -24.58
CA THR A 452 -18.22 -14.80 -25.69
C THR A 452 -18.90 -14.38 -26.99
N VAL A 453 -18.41 -13.30 -27.60
CA VAL A 453 -18.80 -12.91 -28.96
C VAL A 453 -17.89 -13.65 -29.94
N ASN A 454 -18.45 -14.65 -30.61
CA ASN A 454 -17.68 -15.62 -31.41
C ASN A 454 -17.04 -15.05 -32.68
N SER A 455 -17.52 -13.91 -33.21
CA SER A 455 -17.03 -13.33 -34.48
C SER A 455 -17.44 -11.87 -34.66
N GLY A 456 -16.76 -11.15 -35.56
CA GLY A 456 -17.05 -9.74 -35.89
C GLY A 456 -16.02 -8.76 -35.32
N ALA A 457 -16.27 -7.46 -35.47
CA ALA A 457 -15.40 -6.40 -34.93
C ALA A 457 -15.40 -6.34 -33.40
N LEU A 458 -16.42 -6.92 -32.77
CA LEU A 458 -16.59 -7.04 -31.32
C LEU A 458 -16.31 -8.46 -30.83
N ALA A 459 -15.53 -9.26 -31.57
CA ALA A 459 -15.19 -10.60 -31.13
C ALA A 459 -14.30 -10.54 -29.88
N GLY A 460 -14.66 -11.30 -28.85
CA GLY A 460 -13.98 -11.27 -27.56
C GLY A 460 -14.84 -11.83 -26.44
N ASP A 461 -14.21 -11.94 -25.27
CA ASP A 461 -14.87 -12.32 -24.03
C ASP A 461 -15.26 -11.06 -23.25
N TYR A 462 -16.51 -10.99 -22.84
CA TYR A 462 -17.07 -9.88 -22.06
C TYR A 462 -17.51 -10.40 -20.69
N PHE A 463 -17.15 -9.67 -19.63
CA PHE A 463 -17.61 -9.97 -18.28
C PHE A 463 -19.09 -9.61 -18.13
N ALA A 464 -19.86 -10.50 -17.53
CA ALA A 464 -21.30 -10.36 -17.49
C ALA A 464 -21.90 -10.62 -16.10
N LYS A 465 -22.71 -9.69 -15.61
CA LYS A 465 -23.49 -9.81 -14.37
C LYS A 465 -24.89 -10.35 -14.69
N PRO A 466 -25.37 -11.42 -14.06
CA PRO A 466 -26.73 -11.91 -14.29
C PRO A 466 -27.79 -10.94 -13.75
N ALA A 467 -28.91 -10.81 -14.46
CA ALA A 467 -30.06 -10.06 -13.98
C ALA A 467 -30.85 -10.85 -12.92
N ASN A 468 -31.33 -10.16 -11.88
CA ASN A 468 -32.18 -10.75 -10.85
C ASN A 468 -33.46 -11.32 -11.46
N ASN A 469 -33.82 -12.57 -11.14
CA ASN A 469 -34.96 -13.27 -11.71
C ASN A 469 -34.94 -13.39 -13.26
N GLY A 470 -33.76 -13.24 -13.88
CA GLY A 470 -33.57 -13.40 -15.32
C GLY A 470 -33.43 -14.85 -15.79
N GLY A 471 -33.58 -15.87 -14.95
CA GLY A 471 -33.30 -17.26 -15.37
C GLY A 471 -31.80 -17.51 -15.67
N THR A 472 -31.47 -18.74 -16.08
CA THR A 472 -30.07 -19.19 -16.25
C THR A 472 -29.60 -19.05 -17.70
N ALA A 473 -28.53 -18.28 -17.93
CA ALA A 473 -27.97 -18.02 -19.27
C ALA A 473 -26.88 -19.00 -19.75
N ASN A 474 -26.70 -20.14 -19.07
CA ASN A 474 -25.61 -21.07 -19.39
C ASN A 474 -25.84 -21.84 -20.71
N GLY A 475 -24.87 -21.75 -21.63
CA GLY A 475 -24.83 -22.56 -22.85
C GLY A 475 -25.73 -22.08 -23.99
N ILE A 476 -26.19 -20.84 -23.94
CA ILE A 476 -26.98 -20.22 -25.02
C ILE A 476 -26.03 -19.64 -26.06
N THR A 477 -26.10 -20.13 -27.29
CA THR A 477 -25.35 -19.59 -28.44
C THR A 477 -26.32 -19.28 -29.56
N ALA A 478 -26.39 -18.00 -29.94
CA ALA A 478 -27.22 -17.51 -31.04
C ALA A 478 -26.67 -16.16 -31.54
N ASP A 479 -27.14 -15.72 -32.71
CA ASP A 479 -26.77 -14.42 -33.27
C ASP A 479 -27.25 -13.29 -32.35
N VAL A 480 -26.39 -12.30 -32.13
CA VAL A 480 -26.70 -11.10 -31.33
C VAL A 480 -27.26 -10.02 -32.26
N GLU A 481 -28.37 -9.38 -31.85
CA GLU A 481 -29.00 -8.31 -32.61
C GLU A 481 -29.40 -7.16 -31.69
N LEU A 482 -29.01 -5.93 -32.04
CA LEU A 482 -29.45 -4.71 -31.35
C LEU A 482 -30.98 -4.58 -31.47
N VAL A 483 -31.66 -4.35 -30.36
CA VAL A 483 -33.10 -4.08 -30.37
C VAL A 483 -33.39 -2.79 -31.13
N VAL A 484 -34.52 -2.75 -31.83
CA VAL A 484 -35.02 -1.55 -32.51
C VAL A 484 -36.47 -1.33 -32.11
N ASP A 485 -36.73 -0.30 -31.32
CA ASP A 485 -38.08 0.14 -30.97
C ASP A 485 -38.53 1.37 -31.80
N THR A 486 -39.64 1.99 -31.39
CA THR A 486 -40.29 3.07 -32.13
C THR A 486 -39.90 4.49 -31.71
N THR A 487 -39.13 4.67 -30.62
CA THR A 487 -38.89 5.99 -30.00
C THR A 487 -37.39 6.21 -29.80
N ALA A 488 -36.88 7.41 -30.06
CA ALA A 488 -35.47 7.69 -29.76
C ALA A 488 -35.23 7.80 -28.24
N PRO A 489 -34.17 7.17 -27.68
CA PRO A 489 -33.16 6.34 -28.36
C PRO A 489 -33.66 4.94 -28.68
N THR A 490 -33.67 4.56 -29.95
CA THR A 490 -34.40 3.37 -30.46
C THR A 490 -33.80 2.02 -30.08
N GLY A 491 -32.74 2.00 -29.27
CA GLY A 491 -31.98 0.81 -28.90
C GLY A 491 -32.14 0.42 -27.43
N ASP A 492 -32.99 1.11 -26.68
CA ASP A 492 -33.19 0.88 -25.25
C ASP A 492 -34.28 -0.17 -24.96
N GLY A 493 -35.12 -0.48 -25.96
CA GLY A 493 -36.15 -1.52 -25.87
C GLY A 493 -37.30 -1.16 -24.95
N CYS A 494 -37.47 0.12 -24.62
CA CYS A 494 -38.50 0.59 -23.71
C CYS A 494 -39.90 0.52 -24.34
N GLU A 495 -40.00 0.73 -25.65
CA GLU A 495 -41.21 0.53 -26.44
C GLU A 495 -41.26 -0.84 -27.14
N THR A 496 -42.33 -1.07 -27.88
CA THR A 496 -42.52 -2.29 -28.68
C THR A 496 -41.38 -2.44 -29.68
N ILE A 497 -40.61 -3.51 -29.52
CA ILE A 497 -39.54 -3.90 -30.43
C ILE A 497 -40.13 -4.28 -31.79
N THR A 498 -39.56 -3.73 -32.86
CA THR A 498 -40.03 -3.82 -34.24
C THR A 498 -39.21 -4.78 -35.11
N ASN A 499 -37.96 -5.06 -34.75
CA ASN A 499 -37.12 -6.04 -35.44
C ASN A 499 -37.36 -7.47 -34.92
N ASN A 500 -37.11 -8.46 -35.78
CA ASN A 500 -37.35 -9.87 -35.44
C ASN A 500 -36.19 -10.46 -34.64
N LEU A 501 -36.47 -10.87 -33.40
CA LEU A 501 -35.49 -11.47 -32.49
C LEU A 501 -35.68 -12.98 -32.31
N THR A 502 -36.53 -13.62 -33.10
CA THR A 502 -36.81 -15.07 -33.01
C THR A 502 -35.53 -15.89 -33.12
N GLY A 503 -35.15 -16.57 -32.04
CA GLY A 503 -33.96 -17.42 -31.98
C GLY A 503 -32.64 -16.66 -31.85
N LYS A 504 -32.68 -15.35 -31.62
CA LYS A 504 -31.52 -14.47 -31.43
C LYS A 504 -31.34 -14.05 -29.97
N ILE A 505 -30.18 -13.49 -29.65
CA ILE A 505 -29.91 -12.81 -28.38
C ILE A 505 -30.17 -11.31 -28.59
N ALA A 506 -31.05 -10.73 -27.78
CA ALA A 506 -31.34 -9.30 -27.82
C ALA A 506 -30.20 -8.52 -27.17
N LEU A 507 -29.62 -7.56 -27.88
CA LEU A 507 -28.68 -6.59 -27.32
C LEU A 507 -29.43 -5.29 -27.04
N ILE A 508 -29.40 -4.83 -25.78
CA ILE A 508 -30.08 -3.62 -25.33
C ILE A 508 -29.02 -2.59 -24.98
N ASN A 509 -29.10 -1.42 -25.61
CA ASN A 509 -28.30 -0.27 -25.24
C ASN A 509 -29.05 0.52 -24.17
N TRP A 510 -28.82 0.19 -22.90
CA TRP A 510 -29.62 0.73 -21.82
C TRP A 510 -29.33 2.21 -21.59
N VAL A 511 -30.40 3.00 -21.43
CA VAL A 511 -30.31 4.42 -21.07
C VAL A 511 -30.93 4.61 -19.69
N ARG A 512 -30.12 5.13 -18.76
CA ARG A 512 -30.54 5.37 -17.39
C ARG A 512 -31.80 6.25 -17.34
N GLY A 513 -32.83 5.73 -16.68
CA GLY A 513 -34.10 6.45 -16.48
C GLY A 513 -35.10 6.37 -17.63
N ALA A 514 -34.78 5.70 -18.75
CA ALA A 514 -35.71 5.52 -19.87
C ALA A 514 -36.89 4.61 -19.49
N CYS A 515 -36.61 3.42 -18.97
CA CYS A 515 -37.62 2.52 -18.41
C CYS A 515 -37.00 1.48 -17.46
N ASN A 516 -37.85 0.77 -16.71
CA ASN A 516 -37.44 -0.31 -15.82
C ASN A 516 -37.00 -1.54 -16.61
N SER A 517 -36.02 -2.28 -16.08
CA SER A 517 -35.46 -3.45 -16.75
C SER A 517 -36.42 -4.60 -17.01
N SER A 518 -37.45 -4.73 -16.17
CA SER A 518 -38.54 -5.66 -16.39
C SER A 518 -39.35 -5.35 -17.66
N VAL A 519 -39.35 -4.09 -18.12
CA VAL A 519 -40.08 -3.65 -19.32
C VAL A 519 -39.32 -4.08 -20.57
N PHE A 520 -38.06 -3.65 -20.71
CA PHE A 520 -37.29 -3.95 -21.91
C PHE A 520 -36.96 -5.45 -22.05
N THR A 521 -36.78 -6.18 -20.94
CA THR A 521 -36.62 -7.65 -20.98
C THR A 521 -37.91 -8.35 -21.41
N ALA A 522 -39.08 -7.83 -21.01
CA ALA A 522 -40.37 -8.39 -21.42
C ALA A 522 -40.63 -8.12 -22.90
N ASN A 523 -40.29 -6.93 -23.39
CA ASN A 523 -40.39 -6.57 -24.80
C ASN A 523 -39.48 -7.47 -25.65
N ALA A 524 -38.24 -7.71 -25.23
CA ALA A 524 -37.31 -8.62 -25.91
C ALA A 524 -37.87 -10.05 -25.97
N PHE A 525 -38.42 -10.55 -24.86
CA PHE A 525 -39.09 -11.85 -24.82
C PHE A 525 -40.27 -11.93 -25.80
N ASN A 526 -41.14 -10.91 -25.81
CA ASN A 526 -42.31 -10.86 -26.69
C ASN A 526 -41.92 -10.77 -28.18
N ALA A 527 -40.76 -10.19 -28.49
CA ALA A 527 -40.19 -10.14 -29.84
C ALA A 527 -39.48 -11.44 -30.27
N GLY A 528 -39.44 -12.45 -29.38
CA GLY A 528 -38.96 -13.81 -29.66
C GLY A 528 -37.50 -14.08 -29.28
N ALA A 529 -36.87 -13.20 -28.51
CA ALA A 529 -35.48 -13.36 -28.07
C ALA A 529 -35.30 -14.60 -27.17
N SER A 530 -34.16 -15.27 -27.33
CA SER A 530 -33.77 -16.44 -26.51
C SER A 530 -33.02 -16.05 -25.24
N ALA A 531 -32.37 -14.88 -25.24
CA ALA A 531 -31.65 -14.29 -24.12
C ALA A 531 -31.51 -12.78 -24.34
N VAL A 532 -31.08 -12.06 -23.31
CA VAL A 532 -30.84 -10.61 -23.32
C VAL A 532 -29.44 -10.30 -22.81
N ILE A 533 -28.71 -9.47 -23.56
CA ILE A 533 -27.48 -8.81 -23.14
C ILE A 533 -27.80 -7.32 -23.00
N ILE A 534 -27.55 -6.78 -21.82
CA ILE A 534 -27.76 -5.37 -21.49
C ILE A 534 -26.39 -4.69 -21.48
N ILE A 535 -26.20 -3.65 -22.28
CA ILE A 535 -25.01 -2.80 -22.20
C ILE A 535 -25.22 -1.83 -21.04
N ASP A 536 -24.43 -1.97 -19.99
CA ASP A 536 -24.32 -1.00 -18.90
C ASP A 536 -23.18 -0.03 -19.24
N ASP A 537 -23.47 1.27 -19.16
CA ASP A 537 -22.49 2.33 -19.36
C ASP A 537 -21.53 2.48 -18.17
N ASN A 538 -21.80 1.75 -17.07
CA ASN A 538 -20.91 1.68 -15.92
C ASN A 538 -19.91 0.51 -16.02
N GLU A 539 -18.62 0.85 -16.07
CA GLU A 539 -17.50 -0.13 -16.14
C GLU A 539 -17.46 -1.11 -14.96
N THR A 540 -18.07 -0.75 -13.82
CA THR A 540 -18.10 -1.59 -12.62
C THR A 540 -19.25 -2.60 -12.56
N LEU A 541 -20.19 -2.58 -13.51
CA LEU A 541 -21.42 -3.40 -13.47
C LEU A 541 -22.20 -3.26 -12.14
N SER A 542 -22.13 -2.10 -11.48
CA SER A 542 -22.78 -1.88 -10.18
C SER A 542 -24.31 -1.87 -10.29
N THR A 543 -24.87 -1.56 -11.46
CA THR A 543 -26.33 -1.58 -11.67
C THR A 543 -26.89 -2.99 -11.50
N THR A 544 -28.00 -3.13 -10.78
CA THR A 544 -28.72 -4.40 -10.67
C THR A 544 -29.96 -4.36 -11.55
N PHE A 545 -29.94 -5.15 -12.62
CA PHE A 545 -31.09 -5.30 -13.50
C PHE A 545 -32.00 -6.44 -13.02
N GLY A 546 -33.31 -6.23 -13.09
CA GLY A 546 -34.30 -7.30 -12.96
C GLY A 546 -34.71 -7.87 -14.33
N GLY A 547 -34.83 -9.18 -14.42
CA GLY A 547 -35.41 -9.90 -15.55
C GLY A 547 -36.93 -10.06 -15.44
N SER A 548 -37.56 -10.47 -16.54
CA SER A 548 -38.99 -10.74 -16.62
C SER A 548 -39.25 -12.00 -17.46
N ASN A 549 -40.40 -12.65 -17.27
CA ASN A 549 -40.80 -13.85 -18.03
C ASN A 549 -39.75 -14.99 -18.05
N ASN A 550 -38.85 -15.04 -17.06
CA ASN A 550 -37.71 -15.95 -16.98
C ASN A 550 -36.81 -15.97 -18.23
N ILE A 551 -36.73 -14.86 -18.99
CA ILE A 551 -35.78 -14.78 -20.13
C ILE A 551 -34.35 -14.61 -19.62
N PRO A 552 -33.42 -15.56 -19.94
CA PRO A 552 -31.99 -15.46 -19.60
C PRO A 552 -31.42 -14.09 -19.90
N SER A 553 -30.98 -13.37 -18.86
CA SER A 553 -30.58 -11.96 -18.99
C SER A 553 -29.28 -11.70 -18.24
N VAL A 554 -28.34 -11.01 -18.89
CA VAL A 554 -27.06 -10.57 -18.31
C VAL A 554 -26.75 -9.13 -18.73
N SER A 555 -26.00 -8.40 -17.92
CA SER A 555 -25.45 -7.09 -18.27
C SER A 555 -23.94 -7.16 -18.45
N ILE A 556 -23.40 -6.49 -19.45
CA ILE A 556 -21.97 -6.35 -19.73
C ILE A 556 -21.56 -4.88 -19.60
N ALA A 557 -20.35 -4.64 -19.09
CA ALA A 557 -19.74 -3.33 -19.14
C ALA A 557 -19.19 -3.10 -20.55
N PHE A 558 -19.58 -2.00 -21.19
CA PHE A 558 -19.04 -1.64 -22.49
C PHE A 558 -19.00 -0.12 -22.66
N SER A 559 -17.80 0.45 -22.65
CA SER A 559 -17.56 1.84 -23.04
C SER A 559 -17.58 1.93 -24.57
N VAL A 560 -18.59 2.60 -25.12
CA VAL A 560 -18.57 3.01 -26.53
C VAL A 560 -17.78 4.32 -26.58
N GLY A 561 -16.50 4.23 -26.96
CA GLY A 561 -15.66 5.40 -27.21
C GLY A 561 -16.23 6.33 -28.28
#